data_AF-J3MYB4-F1
#
_entry.id   AF-J3MYB4-F1
#
_cell.length_a   1.000
_cell.length_b   1.000
_cell.length_c   1.000
_cell.angle_alpha   90.00
_cell.angle_beta   90.00
_cell.angle_gamma   90.00
#
_symmetry.space_group_name_H-M   'P 1'
#
loop_
_entity.id
_entity.type
_entity.pdbx_description
1 polymer ?
#
loop_
_entity_poly.entity_id
_entity_poly.type
_entity_poly.pdbx_seq_one_letter_code
_entity_poly.pdbx_strand_id
1 'polypeptide(L)'
;MGLKLRRLAATLLSSPPASAADAHHAVMRATAHHPFSARLLELLLLLPDVPHDAADAEYLIVLPNRHLIAELAAFASVADAVRQAPPPSSAPQHNALVWELIRLAEEDRVTAEHNIAARVQEMSERLATLSLADAVELVCVLKQVEESASSPADWKWAGLDEDVVGKARRLRERAEEVVLRRTEQERRLVRRGAAGSVSVRVRTGGVAEAVRFGSTRWAGTVPAWR
;
A
#
# COMPACT_ATOMS: atom_id res chain seq x y z
N MET A 1 -19.36 -5.52 4.90
CA MET A 1 -18.97 -6.85 5.44
C MET A 1 -18.47 -6.82 6.90
N GLY A 2 -17.63 -5.88 7.33
CA GLY A 2 -16.89 -5.89 8.61
C GLY A 2 -17.65 -5.94 9.97
N LEU A 3 -18.97 -6.14 10.02
CA LEU A 3 -19.74 -6.25 11.28
C LEU A 3 -19.56 -7.60 12.01
N LYS A 4 -19.23 -8.68 11.29
CA LYS A 4 -19.01 -10.02 11.88
C LYS A 4 -17.72 -10.07 12.70
N LEU A 5 -16.62 -9.58 12.12
CA LEU A 5 -15.30 -9.51 12.78
C LEU A 5 -15.30 -8.60 14.01
N ARG A 6 -15.96 -7.44 13.95
CA ARG A 6 -16.16 -6.55 15.12
C ARG A 6 -16.88 -7.25 16.28
N ARG A 7 -17.78 -8.20 16.01
CA ARG A 7 -18.46 -9.01 17.06
C ARG A 7 -17.58 -10.14 17.61
N LEU A 8 -16.76 -10.77 16.79
CA LEU A 8 -15.85 -11.84 17.23
C LEU A 8 -14.66 -11.35 18.05
N ALA A 9 -14.17 -10.13 17.79
CA ALA A 9 -13.15 -9.49 18.62
C ALA A 9 -13.60 -9.35 20.09
N ALA A 10 -14.91 -9.13 20.34
CA ALA A 10 -15.47 -9.02 21.68
C ALA A 10 -15.55 -10.38 22.42
N THR A 11 -15.76 -11.49 21.71
CA THR A 11 -15.82 -12.83 22.33
C THR A 11 -14.45 -13.45 22.61
N LEU A 12 -13.42 -13.10 21.82
CA LEU A 12 -12.05 -13.60 22.04
C LEU A 12 -11.43 -13.17 23.38
N LEU A 13 -11.89 -12.06 23.96
CA LEU A 13 -11.40 -11.51 25.23
C LEU A 13 -11.98 -12.19 26.49
N SER A 14 -12.83 -13.23 26.35
CA SER A 14 -13.75 -13.68 27.43
C SER A 14 -13.53 -15.13 27.94
N SER A 15 -12.68 -15.95 27.32
CA SER A 15 -12.65 -17.40 27.59
C SER A 15 -11.38 -17.90 28.32
N PRO A 16 -11.50 -18.59 29.48
CA PRO A 16 -10.36 -19.16 30.21
C PRO A 16 -10.01 -20.60 29.76
N PRO A 17 -8.74 -21.04 29.86
CA PRO A 17 -8.30 -22.37 29.44
C PRO A 17 -8.52 -23.46 30.50
N ALA A 18 -8.69 -24.71 30.05
CA ALA A 18 -8.74 -25.90 30.88
C ALA A 18 -7.52 -26.81 30.67
N SER A 19 -6.91 -27.28 31.77
CA SER A 19 -5.73 -28.20 31.85
C SER A 19 -4.36 -27.65 31.39
N ALA A 20 -3.39 -27.56 32.30
CA ALA A 20 -2.15 -26.81 32.13
C ALA A 20 -1.14 -27.32 31.07
N ALA A 21 -1.05 -28.64 30.83
CA ALA A 21 -0.05 -29.22 29.93
C ALA A 21 -0.45 -29.05 28.45
N ASP A 22 -1.68 -29.46 28.10
CA ASP A 22 -2.24 -29.24 26.76
C ASP A 22 -2.55 -27.75 26.53
N ALA A 23 -2.92 -26.99 27.57
CA ALA A 23 -3.08 -25.55 27.46
C ALA A 23 -1.80 -24.87 26.96
N HIS A 24 -0.58 -25.25 27.38
CA HIS A 24 0.60 -24.55 26.85
C HIS A 24 0.75 -24.71 25.33
N HIS A 25 0.56 -25.90 24.77
CA HIS A 25 0.68 -26.11 23.33
C HIS A 25 -0.56 -25.66 22.54
N ALA A 26 -1.75 -25.65 23.15
CA ALA A 26 -2.97 -25.11 22.56
C ALA A 26 -3.03 -23.57 22.61
N VAL A 27 -2.55 -22.97 23.70
CA VAL A 27 -2.38 -21.51 23.86
C VAL A 27 -1.34 -21.03 22.88
N MET A 28 -0.14 -21.63 22.78
CA MET A 28 0.87 -21.20 21.80
C MET A 28 0.34 -21.23 20.36
N ARG A 29 -0.44 -22.25 19.98
CA ARG A 29 -1.13 -22.33 18.68
C ARG A 29 -2.26 -21.29 18.53
N ALA A 30 -3.07 -21.06 19.55
CA ALA A 30 -4.10 -20.01 19.52
C ALA A 30 -3.49 -18.60 19.46
N THR A 31 -2.38 -18.35 20.18
CA THR A 31 -1.66 -17.07 20.15
C THR A 31 -0.95 -16.83 18.83
N ALA A 32 -0.64 -17.85 18.03
CA ALA A 32 -0.10 -17.65 16.68
C ALA A 32 -1.08 -16.90 15.77
N HIS A 33 -2.39 -17.12 15.94
CA HIS A 33 -3.42 -16.40 15.18
C HIS A 33 -3.75 -15.01 15.75
N HIS A 34 -3.30 -14.67 16.98
CA HIS A 34 -3.57 -13.38 17.62
C HIS A 34 -2.90 -12.16 16.93
N PRO A 35 -1.60 -12.17 16.59
CA PRO A 35 -0.99 -11.03 15.87
C PRO A 35 -1.56 -10.88 14.47
N PHE A 36 -1.85 -11.99 13.79
CA PHE A 36 -2.53 -12.00 12.49
C PHE A 36 -3.93 -11.36 12.58
N SER A 37 -4.77 -11.81 13.51
CA SER A 37 -6.14 -11.29 13.65
C SER A 37 -6.17 -9.82 14.07
N ALA A 38 -5.27 -9.40 14.98
CA ALA A 38 -5.12 -8.00 15.36
C ALA A 38 -4.72 -7.13 14.15
N ARG A 39 -3.76 -7.57 13.33
CA ARG A 39 -3.32 -6.85 12.13
C ARG A 39 -4.39 -6.79 11.04
N LEU A 40 -5.10 -7.89 10.80
CA LEU A 40 -6.23 -7.91 9.85
C LEU A 40 -7.36 -6.98 10.32
N LEU A 41 -7.72 -7.01 11.60
CA LEU A 41 -8.70 -6.09 12.18
C LEU A 41 -8.27 -4.63 12.06
N GLU A 42 -7.01 -4.31 12.36
CA GLU A 42 -6.46 -2.95 12.17
C GLU A 42 -6.63 -2.47 10.73
N LEU A 43 -6.22 -3.28 9.75
CA LEU A 43 -6.35 -2.94 8.33
C LEU A 43 -7.81 -2.79 7.89
N LEU A 44 -8.71 -3.67 8.32
CA LEU A 44 -10.14 -3.59 8.01
C LEU A 44 -10.86 -2.43 8.70
N LEU A 45 -10.31 -1.89 9.80
CA LEU A 45 -10.79 -0.67 10.45
C LEU A 45 -10.21 0.61 9.82
N LEU A 46 -9.08 0.49 9.10
CA LEU A 46 -8.43 1.57 8.37
C LEU A 46 -8.80 1.62 6.88
N LEU A 47 -9.46 0.59 6.35
CA LEU A 47 -10.11 0.67 5.04
C LEU A 47 -11.09 1.86 5.06
N PRO A 48 -11.17 2.66 3.98
CA PRO A 48 -12.22 3.65 3.85
C PRO A 48 -13.60 2.98 3.95
N ASP A 49 -14.63 3.73 4.37
CA ASP A 49 -16.03 3.29 4.29
C ASP A 49 -16.47 3.25 2.82
N VAL A 50 -15.94 2.30 2.06
CA VAL A 50 -16.28 2.08 0.67
C VAL A 50 -17.75 1.64 0.60
N PRO A 51 -18.56 2.14 -0.36
CA PRO A 51 -19.94 1.69 -0.53
C PRO A 51 -20.07 0.16 -0.59
N HIS A 52 -21.27 -0.34 -0.27
CA HIS A 52 -21.51 -1.79 -0.20
C HIS A 52 -21.21 -2.54 -1.51
N ASP A 53 -21.20 -1.82 -2.64
CA ASP A 53 -20.62 -2.26 -3.90
C ASP A 53 -19.31 -1.49 -4.15
N ALA A 54 -18.22 -1.97 -3.55
CA ALA A 54 -16.91 -1.30 -3.58
C ALA A 54 -16.19 -1.40 -4.94
N ALA A 55 -16.78 -2.13 -5.88
CA ALA A 55 -16.41 -2.25 -7.28
C ALA A 55 -17.38 -1.50 -8.22
N ASP A 56 -18.33 -0.73 -7.68
CA ASP A 56 -19.22 0.15 -8.45
C ASP A 56 -18.40 1.06 -9.38
N ALA A 57 -18.65 0.94 -10.67
CA ALA A 57 -17.97 1.70 -11.70
C ALA A 57 -18.22 3.20 -11.54
N GLU A 58 -19.41 3.64 -11.12
CA GLU A 58 -19.71 5.06 -10.93
C GLU A 58 -18.89 5.66 -9.79
N TYR A 59 -18.74 4.93 -8.68
CA TYR A 59 -17.84 5.31 -7.59
C TYR A 59 -16.39 5.43 -8.05
N LEU A 60 -15.88 4.40 -8.75
CA LEU A 60 -14.50 4.37 -9.21
C LEU A 60 -14.20 5.52 -10.17
N ILE A 61 -15.07 5.76 -11.17
CA ILE A 61 -14.96 6.83 -12.18
C ILE A 61 -14.79 8.22 -11.56
N VAL A 62 -15.47 8.51 -10.44
CA VAL A 62 -15.41 9.82 -9.77
C VAL A 62 -14.19 9.96 -8.83
N LEU A 63 -13.65 8.84 -8.33
CA LEU A 63 -12.58 8.83 -7.33
C LEU A 63 -11.24 9.37 -7.89
N PRO A 64 -10.60 10.41 -7.30
CA PRO A 64 -9.32 10.93 -7.80
C PRO A 64 -8.18 9.89 -7.78
N ASN A 65 -7.32 9.91 -8.80
CA ASN A 65 -6.25 8.92 -9.02
C ASN A 65 -5.43 8.55 -7.76
N ARG A 66 -5.00 9.54 -6.96
CA ARG A 66 -4.27 9.32 -5.71
C ARG A 66 -5.03 8.47 -4.68
N HIS A 67 -6.35 8.67 -4.57
CA HIS A 67 -7.18 7.91 -3.63
C HIS A 67 -7.46 6.50 -4.17
N LEU A 68 -7.62 6.37 -5.48
CA LEU A 68 -7.75 5.07 -6.16
C LEU A 68 -6.49 4.19 -5.98
N ILE A 69 -5.29 4.79 -6.01
CA ILE A 69 -4.02 4.14 -5.69
C ILE A 69 -3.93 3.79 -4.20
N ALA A 70 -4.30 4.71 -3.31
CA ALA A 70 -4.30 4.47 -1.86
C ALA A 70 -5.25 3.33 -1.45
N GLU A 71 -6.44 3.25 -2.05
CA GLU A 71 -7.36 2.13 -1.85
C GLU A 71 -6.79 0.82 -2.37
N LEU A 72 -6.20 0.81 -3.57
CA LEU A 72 -5.53 -0.38 -4.11
C LEU A 72 -4.42 -0.87 -3.15
N ALA A 73 -3.65 0.04 -2.55
CA ALA A 73 -2.63 -0.27 -1.54
C ALA A 73 -3.24 -0.85 -0.25
N ALA A 74 -4.40 -0.33 0.19
CA ALA A 74 -5.09 -0.83 1.36
C ALA A 74 -5.63 -2.26 1.15
N PHE A 75 -6.24 -2.55 0.00
CA PHE A 75 -6.69 -3.90 -0.34
C PHE A 75 -5.51 -4.88 -0.56
N ALA A 76 -4.41 -4.42 -1.18
CA ALA A 76 -3.18 -5.22 -1.29
C ALA A 76 -2.61 -5.57 0.10
N SER A 77 -2.71 -4.65 1.06
CA SER A 77 -2.27 -4.88 2.45
C SER A 77 -3.18 -5.87 3.19
N VAL A 78 -4.49 -5.91 2.91
CA VAL A 78 -5.40 -6.95 3.43
C VAL A 78 -5.03 -8.32 2.86
N ALA A 79 -4.80 -8.42 1.55
CA ALA A 79 -4.39 -9.66 0.90
C ALA A 79 -3.06 -10.19 1.48
N ASP A 80 -2.05 -9.31 1.63
CA ASP A 80 -0.77 -9.68 2.23
C ASP A 80 -0.89 -10.08 3.71
N ALA A 81 -1.73 -9.41 4.50
CA ALA A 81 -1.99 -9.82 5.88
C ALA A 81 -2.60 -11.23 5.97
N VAL A 82 -3.54 -11.57 5.08
CA VAL A 82 -4.13 -12.93 5.00
C VAL A 82 -3.09 -13.96 4.54
N ARG A 83 -2.22 -13.62 3.59
CA ARG A 83 -1.09 -14.45 3.16
C ARG A 83 -0.11 -14.77 4.30
N GLN A 84 0.07 -13.82 5.24
CA GLN A 84 0.93 -13.96 6.42
C GLN A 84 0.28 -14.73 7.61
N ALA A 85 -0.93 -15.27 7.45
CA ALA A 85 -1.57 -16.05 8.52
C ALA A 85 -0.79 -17.33 8.90
N PRO A 86 -1.07 -17.98 10.06
CA PRO A 86 -0.52 -19.29 10.42
C PRO A 86 -1.39 -20.50 9.95
N PRO A 87 -0.77 -21.64 9.56
CA PRO A 87 -1.33 -23.00 9.42
C PRO A 87 -2.81 -23.32 9.81
N PRO A 88 -3.78 -23.80 8.98
CA PRO A 88 -4.97 -24.48 9.53
C PRO A 88 -4.60 -25.85 10.10
N SER A 89 -3.46 -26.41 9.66
CA SER A 89 -2.78 -27.51 10.34
C SER A 89 -2.17 -27.09 11.69
N SER A 90 -1.93 -25.79 11.91
CA SER A 90 -1.54 -25.23 13.21
C SER A 90 -2.74 -24.85 14.09
N ALA A 91 -3.93 -24.70 13.50
CA ALA A 91 -5.16 -24.43 14.23
C ALA A 91 -5.53 -25.59 15.19
N PRO A 92 -5.96 -25.32 16.43
CA PRO A 92 -6.45 -26.37 17.31
C PRO A 92 -7.73 -27.02 16.76
N GLN A 93 -7.73 -28.35 16.59
CA GLN A 93 -8.82 -29.12 15.96
C GLN A 93 -10.22 -28.87 16.56
N HIS A 94 -10.29 -28.50 17.85
CA HIS A 94 -11.55 -28.26 18.57
C HIS A 94 -11.87 -26.77 18.79
N ASN A 95 -11.10 -25.82 18.25
CA ASN A 95 -11.34 -24.39 18.45
C ASN A 95 -12.15 -23.77 17.30
N ALA A 96 -13.48 -23.76 17.44
CA ALA A 96 -14.40 -23.20 16.46
C ALA A 96 -14.14 -21.70 16.15
N LEU A 97 -13.63 -20.91 17.10
CA LEU A 97 -13.34 -19.49 16.88
C LEU A 97 -12.18 -19.27 15.91
N VAL A 98 -11.16 -20.15 15.94
CA VAL A 98 -10.03 -20.08 15.00
C VAL A 98 -10.50 -20.44 13.58
N TRP A 99 -11.37 -21.44 13.44
CA TRP A 99 -11.94 -21.80 12.14
C TRP A 99 -12.86 -20.72 11.57
N GLU A 100 -13.70 -20.09 12.39
CA GLU A 100 -14.50 -18.93 11.95
C GLU A 100 -13.62 -17.73 11.58
N LEU A 101 -12.50 -17.51 12.28
CA LEU A 101 -11.55 -16.45 11.93
C LEU A 101 -10.86 -16.72 10.58
N ILE A 102 -10.44 -17.97 10.32
CA ILE A 102 -9.90 -18.39 9.01
C ILE A 102 -10.94 -18.18 7.91
N ARG A 103 -12.19 -18.62 8.14
CA ARG A 103 -13.32 -18.50 7.20
C ARG A 103 -13.66 -17.04 6.88
N LEU A 104 -13.57 -16.14 7.86
CA LEU A 104 -13.80 -14.71 7.67
C LEU A 104 -12.61 -14.02 6.97
N ALA A 105 -11.38 -14.40 7.29
CA ALA A 105 -10.20 -13.92 6.57
C ALA A 105 -10.23 -14.31 5.08
N GLU A 106 -10.77 -15.48 4.75
CA GLU A 106 -11.03 -15.89 3.37
C GLU A 106 -12.13 -15.03 2.71
N GLU A 107 -13.27 -14.78 3.38
CA GLU A 107 -14.32 -13.84 2.89
C GLU A 107 -13.73 -12.44 2.59
N ASP A 108 -12.92 -11.90 3.50
CA ASP A 108 -12.31 -10.57 3.34
C ASP A 108 -11.21 -10.56 2.27
N ARG A 109 -10.43 -11.64 2.10
CA ARG A 109 -9.44 -11.76 1.02
C ARG A 109 -10.11 -11.79 -0.35
N VAL A 110 -11.17 -12.60 -0.52
CA VAL A 110 -11.94 -12.64 -1.78
C VAL A 110 -12.57 -11.29 -2.08
N THR A 111 -13.07 -10.59 -1.04
CA THR A 111 -13.57 -9.22 -1.17
C THR A 111 -12.45 -8.25 -1.60
N ALA A 112 -11.26 -8.34 -1.01
CA ALA A 112 -10.11 -7.52 -1.37
C ALA A 112 -9.62 -7.80 -2.81
N GLU A 113 -9.59 -9.07 -3.23
CA GLU A 113 -9.21 -9.49 -4.59
C GLU A 113 -10.12 -8.89 -5.65
N HIS A 114 -11.45 -8.95 -5.46
CA HIS A 114 -12.40 -8.31 -6.36
C HIS A 114 -12.18 -6.78 -6.45
N ASN A 115 -11.91 -6.16 -5.31
CA ASN A 115 -11.63 -4.72 -5.22
C ASN A 115 -10.28 -4.32 -5.85
N ILE A 116 -9.25 -5.16 -5.75
CA ILE A 116 -7.98 -5.03 -6.47
C ILE A 116 -8.23 -5.11 -7.97
N ALA A 117 -8.98 -6.11 -8.44
CA ALA A 117 -9.26 -6.31 -9.87
C ALA A 117 -9.96 -5.09 -10.49
N ALA A 118 -10.98 -4.54 -9.82
CA ALA A 118 -11.70 -3.35 -10.28
C ALA A 118 -10.79 -2.10 -10.35
N ARG A 119 -9.93 -1.90 -9.34
CA ARG A 119 -9.02 -0.73 -9.26
C ARG A 119 -7.85 -0.84 -10.23
N VAL A 120 -7.34 -2.05 -10.47
CA VAL A 120 -6.37 -2.34 -11.52
C VAL A 120 -6.98 -2.05 -12.90
N GLN A 121 -8.24 -2.44 -13.14
CA GLN A 121 -8.92 -2.13 -14.40
C GLN A 121 -9.04 -0.61 -14.62
N GLU A 122 -9.61 0.12 -13.66
CA GLU A 122 -9.78 1.58 -13.72
C GLU A 122 -8.43 2.31 -13.90
N MET A 123 -7.41 1.92 -13.13
CA MET A 123 -6.05 2.49 -13.27
C MET A 123 -5.42 2.21 -14.65
N SER A 124 -5.80 1.10 -15.30
CA SER A 124 -5.32 0.77 -16.64
C SER A 124 -5.88 1.67 -17.74
N GLU A 125 -7.08 2.21 -17.53
CA GLU A 125 -7.76 3.16 -18.41
C GLU A 125 -7.21 4.58 -18.19
N ARG A 126 -6.97 4.96 -16.93
CA ARG A 126 -6.47 6.28 -16.55
C ARG A 126 -4.98 6.50 -16.70
N LEU A 127 -4.20 5.47 -16.98
CA LEU A 127 -2.75 5.47 -16.92
C LEU A 127 -2.06 6.67 -17.62
N ALA A 128 -2.62 7.15 -18.73
CA ALA A 128 -2.10 8.31 -19.46
C ALA A 128 -2.12 9.62 -18.64
N THR A 129 -3.10 9.76 -17.73
CA THR A 129 -3.42 10.99 -16.97
C THR A 129 -2.56 11.19 -15.71
N LEU A 130 -2.00 10.12 -15.15
CA LEU A 130 -1.28 10.12 -13.87
C LEU A 130 -0.13 11.12 -13.82
N SER A 131 0.13 11.75 -12.68
CA SER A 131 1.40 12.47 -12.49
C SER A 131 2.59 11.49 -12.43
N LEU A 132 3.83 12.00 -12.48
CA LEU A 132 5.00 11.15 -12.27
C LEU A 132 4.99 10.51 -10.87
N ALA A 133 4.56 11.25 -9.84
CA ALA A 133 4.45 10.73 -8.48
C ALA A 133 3.43 9.59 -8.38
N ASP A 134 2.19 9.81 -8.89
CA ASP A 134 1.14 8.79 -8.88
C ASP A 134 1.56 7.53 -9.66
N ALA A 135 2.29 7.70 -10.78
CA ALA A 135 2.76 6.57 -11.58
C ALA A 135 3.86 5.75 -10.87
N VAL A 136 4.75 6.40 -10.11
CA VAL A 136 5.74 5.70 -9.27
C VAL A 136 5.05 4.96 -8.12
N GLU A 137 4.10 5.60 -7.44
CA GLU A 137 3.33 4.99 -6.36
C GLU A 137 2.54 3.76 -6.84
N LEU A 138 1.86 3.88 -7.99
CA LEU A 138 1.16 2.76 -8.62
C LEU A 138 2.11 1.58 -8.93
N VAL A 139 3.32 1.83 -9.43
CA VAL A 139 4.32 0.76 -9.67
C VAL A 139 4.72 0.05 -8.38
N CYS A 140 4.89 0.78 -7.27
CA CYS A 140 5.19 0.20 -5.97
C CYS A 140 4.03 -0.68 -5.46
N VAL A 141 2.79 -0.18 -5.53
CA VAL A 141 1.59 -0.91 -5.08
C VAL A 141 1.36 -2.17 -5.91
N LEU A 142 1.56 -2.13 -7.23
CA LEU A 142 1.39 -3.31 -8.09
C LEU A 142 2.46 -4.39 -7.84
N LYS A 143 3.68 -4.00 -7.43
CA LYS A 143 4.70 -4.96 -6.97
C LYS A 143 4.26 -5.67 -5.68
N GLN A 144 3.68 -4.94 -4.72
CA GLN A 144 3.08 -5.54 -3.52
C GLN A 144 1.94 -6.53 -3.85
N VAL A 145 1.09 -6.22 -4.84
CA VAL A 145 0.03 -7.14 -5.32
C VAL A 145 0.64 -8.41 -5.91
N GLU A 146 1.71 -8.31 -6.70
CA GLU A 146 2.40 -9.48 -7.27
C GLU A 146 3.16 -10.31 -6.22
N GLU A 147 3.75 -9.67 -5.21
CA GLU A 147 4.37 -10.35 -4.05
C GLU A 147 3.32 -11.11 -3.23
N SER A 148 2.09 -10.58 -3.17
CA SER A 148 0.94 -11.20 -2.51
C SER A 148 0.36 -12.41 -3.27
N ALA A 149 0.76 -12.63 -4.53
CA ALA A 149 0.32 -13.77 -5.33
C ALA A 149 0.87 -15.11 -4.83
N SER A 150 2.07 -15.10 -4.24
CA SER A 150 2.78 -16.32 -3.83
C SER A 150 2.10 -16.96 -2.62
N SER A 151 1.14 -17.85 -2.88
CA SER A 151 0.48 -18.65 -1.84
C SER A 151 1.51 -19.59 -1.20
N PRO A 152 1.66 -19.58 0.14
CA PRO A 152 2.43 -20.59 0.86
C PRO A 152 2.04 -22.01 0.45
N ALA A 153 3.00 -22.90 0.24
CA ALA A 153 2.75 -24.23 -0.34
C ALA A 153 1.71 -25.09 0.42
N ASP A 154 1.54 -24.82 1.72
CA ASP A 154 0.66 -25.56 2.63
C ASP A 154 -0.83 -25.15 2.54
N TRP A 155 -1.15 -24.08 1.80
CA TRP A 155 -2.54 -23.70 1.51
C TRP A 155 -2.71 -22.99 0.18
N LYS A 156 -3.91 -23.09 -0.42
CA LYS A 156 -4.22 -22.39 -1.68
C LYS A 156 -5.17 -21.21 -1.52
N TRP A 157 -5.84 -21.08 -0.38
CA TRP A 157 -6.87 -20.08 -0.14
C TRP A 157 -6.34 -18.70 0.24
N ALA A 158 -5.03 -18.54 0.47
CA ALA A 158 -4.44 -17.27 0.96
C ALA A 158 -3.70 -16.45 -0.11
N GLY A 159 -3.41 -17.03 -1.29
CA GLY A 159 -2.91 -16.28 -2.44
C GLY A 159 -4.01 -15.46 -3.14
N LEU A 160 -3.63 -14.61 -4.08
CA LEU A 160 -4.54 -13.95 -5.01
C LEU A 160 -4.73 -14.78 -6.29
N ASP A 161 -5.86 -14.60 -6.97
CA ASP A 161 -6.10 -15.17 -8.30
C ASP A 161 -5.05 -14.71 -9.35
N GLU A 162 -4.60 -15.64 -10.19
CA GLU A 162 -3.52 -15.44 -11.16
C GLU A 162 -3.91 -14.52 -12.34
N ASP A 163 -5.20 -14.38 -12.70
CA ASP A 163 -5.60 -13.38 -13.70
C ASP A 163 -5.58 -11.97 -13.09
N VAL A 164 -5.97 -11.81 -11.82
CA VAL A 164 -5.85 -10.53 -11.11
C VAL A 164 -4.38 -10.10 -11.00
N VAL A 165 -3.50 -11.03 -10.61
CA VAL A 165 -2.04 -10.83 -10.55
C VAL A 165 -1.46 -10.56 -11.95
N GLY A 166 -1.91 -11.31 -12.96
CA GLY A 166 -1.50 -11.10 -14.36
C GLY A 166 -1.92 -9.73 -14.91
N LYS A 167 -3.12 -9.25 -14.57
CA LYS A 167 -3.60 -7.89 -14.88
C LYS A 167 -2.75 -6.84 -14.18
N ALA A 168 -2.46 -7.02 -12.89
CA ALA A 168 -1.61 -6.12 -12.11
C ALA A 168 -0.19 -6.01 -12.71
N ARG A 169 0.42 -7.14 -13.09
CA ARG A 169 1.73 -7.18 -13.76
C ARG A 169 1.75 -6.40 -15.09
N ARG A 170 0.75 -6.64 -15.95
CA ARG A 170 0.61 -5.93 -17.24
C ARG A 170 0.40 -4.43 -17.04
N LEU A 171 -0.31 -4.02 -15.98
CA LEU A 171 -0.47 -2.61 -15.63
C LEU A 171 0.86 -2.01 -15.14
N ARG A 172 1.59 -2.72 -14.28
CA ARG A 172 2.89 -2.28 -13.73
C ARG A 172 3.89 -2.00 -14.84
N GLU A 173 4.03 -2.91 -15.80
CA GLU A 173 4.96 -2.76 -16.93
C GLU A 173 4.64 -1.50 -17.76
N ARG A 174 3.34 -1.25 -18.04
CA ARG A 174 2.89 -0.02 -18.70
C ARG A 174 3.12 1.23 -17.83
N ALA A 175 2.98 1.13 -16.52
CA ALA A 175 3.23 2.23 -15.59
C ALA A 175 4.72 2.57 -15.48
N GLU A 176 5.61 1.56 -15.50
CA GLU A 176 7.06 1.75 -15.57
C GLU A 176 7.48 2.47 -16.86
N GLU A 177 6.86 2.16 -18.01
CA GLU A 177 7.06 2.93 -19.25
C GLU A 177 6.65 4.41 -19.09
N VAL A 178 5.51 4.69 -18.45
CA VAL A 178 5.05 6.06 -18.17
C VAL A 178 6.01 6.80 -17.25
N VAL A 179 6.53 6.14 -16.20
CA VAL A 179 7.54 6.69 -15.29
C VAL A 179 8.83 7.02 -16.04
N LEU A 180 9.36 6.10 -16.85
CA LEU A 180 10.57 6.31 -17.65
C LEU A 180 10.40 7.50 -18.61
N ARG A 181 9.30 7.51 -19.37
CA ARG A 181 8.98 8.58 -20.35
C ARG A 181 8.86 9.95 -19.68
N ARG A 182 8.14 10.06 -18.56
CA ARG A 182 7.95 11.32 -17.82
C ARG A 182 9.26 11.78 -17.16
N THR A 183 10.01 10.87 -16.55
CA THR A 183 11.34 11.17 -15.98
C THR A 183 12.30 11.71 -17.04
N GLU A 184 12.26 11.16 -18.26
CA GLU A 184 13.08 11.68 -19.36
C GLU A 184 12.63 13.06 -19.83
N GLN A 185 11.32 13.31 -19.93
CA GLN A 185 10.75 14.62 -20.26
C GLN A 185 11.16 15.69 -19.24
N GLU A 186 11.07 15.41 -17.94
CA GLU A 186 11.53 16.31 -16.88
C GLU A 186 13.04 16.60 -16.99
N ARG A 187 13.87 15.58 -17.20
CA ARG A 187 15.33 15.77 -17.42
C ARG A 187 15.63 16.62 -18.65
N ARG A 188 14.85 16.48 -19.74
CA ARG A 188 14.96 17.33 -20.94
C ARG A 188 14.56 18.78 -20.65
N LEU A 189 13.49 19.00 -19.86
CA LEU A 189 13.06 20.34 -19.43
C LEU A 189 14.11 21.01 -18.54
N VAL A 190 14.67 20.31 -17.54
CA VAL A 190 15.74 20.84 -16.66
C VAL A 190 16.98 21.23 -17.47
N ARG A 191 17.42 20.41 -18.43
CA ARG A 191 18.54 20.75 -19.34
C ARG A 191 18.23 22.01 -20.16
N ARG A 192 17.00 22.16 -20.64
CA ARG A 192 16.57 23.36 -21.39
C ARG A 192 16.49 24.60 -20.49
N GLY A 193 16.06 24.46 -19.24
CA GLY A 193 16.05 25.54 -18.25
C GLY A 193 17.46 26.00 -17.86
N ALA A 194 18.41 25.07 -17.71
CA ALA A 194 19.81 25.39 -17.45
C ALA A 194 20.48 26.12 -18.65
N ALA A 195 20.25 25.65 -19.88
CA ALA A 195 20.75 26.31 -21.09
C ALA A 195 20.02 27.62 -21.42
N GLY A 196 18.75 27.74 -21.03
CA GLY A 196 17.90 28.92 -21.20
C GLY A 196 17.97 29.92 -20.04
N SER A 197 18.82 29.67 -19.04
CA SER A 197 19.08 30.62 -17.94
C SER A 197 19.89 31.80 -18.46
N VAL A 198 19.20 32.70 -19.16
CA VAL A 198 19.73 34.01 -19.55
C VAL A 198 19.93 34.82 -18.28
N SER A 199 21.12 34.71 -17.69
CA SER A 199 21.58 35.68 -16.70
C SER A 199 21.48 37.06 -17.36
N VAL A 200 20.53 37.88 -16.91
CA VAL A 200 20.41 39.28 -17.36
C VAL A 200 21.60 40.04 -16.77
N ARG A 201 22.75 39.93 -17.45
CA ARG A 201 23.89 40.80 -17.23
C ARG A 201 23.52 42.15 -17.81
N VAL A 202 22.92 42.99 -16.96
CA VAL A 202 22.71 44.41 -17.23
C VAL A 202 24.05 45.00 -17.67
N ARG A 203 24.15 45.34 -18.95
CA ARG A 203 25.30 46.08 -19.48
C ARG A 203 25.12 47.54 -19.09
N THR A 204 25.60 47.92 -17.91
CA THR A 204 25.92 49.31 -17.63
C THR A 204 27.06 49.72 -18.56
N GLY A 205 26.75 50.55 -19.55
CA GLY A 205 27.76 51.13 -20.43
C GLY A 205 28.50 52.26 -19.70
N GLY A 206 29.83 52.26 -19.78
CA GLY A 206 30.65 53.40 -19.38
C GLY A 206 31.40 53.25 -18.07
N VAL A 207 32.73 53.17 -18.20
CA VAL A 207 33.78 53.41 -17.18
C VAL A 207 33.87 52.39 -16.03
N ALA A 208 35.08 51.86 -15.89
CA ALA A 208 35.48 50.81 -14.98
C ALA A 208 35.24 51.09 -13.49
N GLU A 209 34.47 50.22 -12.83
CA GLU A 209 34.88 49.67 -11.53
C GLU A 209 34.32 48.25 -11.35
N ALA A 210 35.16 47.30 -10.92
CA ALA A 210 34.79 45.91 -10.78
C ALA A 210 34.15 45.65 -9.40
N VAL A 211 32.82 45.76 -9.32
CA VAL A 211 32.06 45.46 -8.09
C VAL A 211 32.18 43.97 -7.74
N ARG A 212 33.09 43.67 -6.81
CA ARG A 212 33.33 42.34 -6.26
C ARG A 212 32.25 42.01 -5.24
N PHE A 213 31.25 41.21 -5.61
CA PHE A 213 30.26 40.67 -4.67
C PHE A 213 30.94 39.77 -3.63
N GLY A 214 31.03 40.27 -2.40
CA GLY A 214 31.63 39.55 -1.27
C GLY A 214 30.71 38.47 -0.74
N SER A 215 31.10 37.21 -0.91
CA SER A 215 30.54 36.09 -0.16
C SER A 215 31.08 36.08 1.26
N THR A 216 30.21 36.29 2.25
CA THR A 216 30.24 35.78 3.65
C THR A 216 28.82 36.01 4.19
N ARG A 217 28.21 35.19 5.06
CA ARG A 217 28.75 34.65 6.32
C ARG A 217 27.89 33.48 6.83
N TRP A 218 28.35 32.24 6.73
CA TRP A 218 27.89 31.13 7.58
C TRP A 218 28.93 30.89 8.68
N ALA A 219 28.70 31.49 9.85
CA ALA A 219 29.44 31.21 11.10
C ALA A 219 28.76 31.95 12.28
N GLY A 220 27.64 31.43 12.76
CA GLY A 220 27.01 31.88 14.00
C GLY A 220 27.50 31.01 15.17
N THR A 221 28.55 31.45 15.87
CA THR A 221 28.99 30.83 17.12
C THR A 221 28.05 31.19 18.28
N VAL A 222 27.89 30.24 19.21
CA VAL A 222 27.02 30.37 20.40
C VAL A 222 27.57 31.42 21.37
N PRO A 223 26.74 32.32 21.94
CA PRO A 223 27.17 33.24 22.99
C PRO A 223 27.12 32.58 24.37
N ALA A 224 28.18 32.71 25.15
CA ALA A 224 28.23 32.31 26.55
C ALA A 224 28.11 33.53 27.49
N TRP A 225 27.14 33.47 28.40
CA TRP A 225 26.99 34.30 29.62
C TRP A 225 26.21 33.41 30.62
N ARG A 226 26.59 33.22 31.89
CA ARG A 226 27.68 33.76 32.71
C ARG A 226 28.43 32.61 33.41
#